data_AF-A0A2S7PHP8-F1
#
_entry.id   AF-A0A2S7PHP8-F1
#
_cell.length_a   1.000
_cell.length_b   1.000
_cell.length_c   1.000
_cell.angle_alpha   90.00
_cell.angle_beta   90.00
_cell.angle_gamma   90.00
#
_symmetry.space_group_name_H-M   'P 1'
#
loop_
_entity.id
_entity.type
_entity.pdbx_description
1 polymer ?
#
loop_
_entity_poly.entity_id
_entity_poly.type
_entity_poly.pdbx_seq_one_letter_code
_entity_poly.pdbx_strand_id
1 'polypeptide(L)' 'MEAGPASGNVREQGFTFVAKSVFKNQEDMKFYEDECEAHNEFKKFLKENAPVTGLMTCIFTPGVTFAM' A
#
# COMPACT_ATOMS: atom_id res chain seq x y z
N MET A 1 7.86 -2.72 -6.34
CA MET A 1 6.84 -1.79 -5.83
C MET A 1 6.24 -1.10 -7.03
N GLU A 2 4.91 -1.07 -7.13
CA GLU A 2 4.18 -0.43 -8.22
C GLU A 2 3.28 0.64 -7.60
N ALA A 3 3.21 1.83 -8.18
CA ALA A 3 2.34 2.89 -7.68
C ALA A 3 1.85 3.78 -8.83
N GLY A 4 0.66 4.36 -8.68
CA GLY A 4 0.08 5.21 -9.71
C GLY A 4 -1.29 5.77 -9.35
N PRO A 5 -1.82 6.68 -10.19
CA PRO A 5 -3.15 7.22 -10.00
C PRO A 5 -4.20 6.12 -10.16
N ALA A 6 -5.28 6.23 -9.38
CA ALA A 6 -6.47 5.44 -9.61
C ALA A 6 -7.12 5.85 -10.96
N SER A 7 -7.92 4.95 -11.54
CA SER A 7 -8.49 5.17 -12.88
C SER A 7 -9.65 6.16 -12.92
N GLY A 8 -10.13 6.60 -11.75
CA GLY A 8 -11.24 7.54 -11.58
C GLY A 8 -12.62 6.86 -11.61
N ASN A 9 -12.70 5.55 -11.36
CA ASN A 9 -13.97 4.81 -11.37
C ASN A 9 -14.78 5.04 -10.08
N VAL A 10 -16.11 5.09 -10.17
CA VAL A 10 -17.01 5.23 -9.00
C VAL A 10 -16.76 4.18 -7.90
N ARG A 11 -16.31 2.98 -8.26
CA ARG A 11 -16.00 1.89 -7.32
C ARG A 11 -14.75 2.15 -6.48
N GLU A 12 -13.94 3.14 -6.85
CA GLU A 12 -12.76 3.55 -6.11
C GLU A 12 -13.11 4.40 -4.88
N GLN A 13 -14.39 4.73 -4.66
CA GLN A 13 -14.87 5.38 -3.43
C GLN A 13 -14.12 6.67 -3.06
N GLY A 14 -13.60 7.39 -4.05
CA GLY A 14 -12.83 8.62 -3.86
C GLY A 14 -11.34 8.40 -3.55
N PHE A 15 -10.83 7.16 -3.51
CA PHE A 15 -9.39 6.89 -3.48
C PHE A 15 -8.76 7.23 -4.84
N THR A 16 -7.72 8.05 -4.84
CA THR A 16 -7.13 8.63 -6.07
C THR A 16 -5.76 8.10 -6.42
N PHE A 17 -5.15 7.28 -5.56
CA PHE A 17 -3.80 6.77 -5.73
C PHE A 17 -3.69 5.36 -5.16
N VAL A 18 -2.93 4.50 -5.84
CA VAL A 18 -2.71 3.11 -5.46
C VAL A 18 -1.21 2.85 -5.35
N ALA A 19 -0.81 2.16 -4.29
CA ALA A 19 0.52 1.59 -4.15
C ALA A 19 0.41 0.10 -3.82
N LYS A 20 1.18 -0.72 -4.53
CA LYS A 20 1.22 -2.18 -4.39
C LYS A 20 2.65 -2.63 -4.09
N SER A 21 2.76 -3.37 -3.00
CA SER A 21 3.97 -4.07 -2.59
C SER A 21 3.70 -5.57 -2.58
N VAL A 22 4.69 -6.35 -2.98
CA VAL A 22 4.65 -7.81 -2.94
C VAL A 22 5.78 -8.24 -2.02
N PHE A 23 5.43 -8.99 -0.97
CA PHE A 23 6.37 -9.58 -0.03
C PHE A 23 6.48 -11.07 -0.29
N LYS A 24 7.61 -11.66 0.08
CA LYS A 24 7.85 -13.10 -0.10
C LYS A 24 6.96 -13.94 0.83
N ASN A 25 6.74 -13.45 2.05
CA ASN A 25 5.96 -14.11 3.08
C ASN A 25 5.35 -13.07 4.04
N GLN A 26 4.62 -13.55 5.05
CA GLN A 26 3.94 -12.69 6.01
C GLN A 26 4.91 -12.06 7.02
N GLU A 27 6.00 -12.75 7.35
CA GLU A 27 7.04 -12.29 8.27
C GLU A 27 7.75 -11.04 7.72
N ASP A 28 8.13 -11.05 6.45
CA ASP A 28 8.76 -9.93 5.77
C ASP A 28 7.82 -8.71 5.72
N MET A 29 6.53 -8.94 5.52
CA MET A 29 5.53 -7.87 5.54
C MET A 29 5.37 -7.26 6.93
N LYS A 30 5.34 -8.08 7.99
CA LYS A 30 5.30 -7.60 9.38
C LYS A 30 6.54 -6.80 9.74
N PHE A 31 7.73 -7.32 9.41
CA PHE A 31 8.98 -6.60 9.61
C PHE A 31 8.96 -5.25 8.88
N TYR A 32 8.53 -5.24 7.62
CA TYR A 32 8.42 -4.01 6.85
C TYR A 32 7.46 -3.00 7.50
N GLU A 33 6.29 -3.45 7.96
CA GLU A 33 5.28 -2.56 8.55
C GLU A 33 5.67 -2.00 9.92
N ASP A 34 6.23 -2.85 10.80
CA ASP A 34 6.40 -2.53 12.22
C ASP A 34 7.85 -2.18 12.59
N GLU A 35 8.83 -2.87 12.02
CA GLU A 35 10.23 -2.83 12.46
C GLU A 35 11.15 -2.05 11.52
N CYS A 36 10.78 -1.88 10.25
CA CYS A 36 11.62 -1.19 9.27
C CYS A 36 11.71 0.32 9.56
N GLU A 37 12.89 0.78 10.01
CA GLU A 37 13.14 2.19 10.35
C GLU A 37 12.84 3.14 9.20
N ALA A 38 13.31 2.83 7.98
CA ALA A 38 13.08 3.66 6.80
C ALA A 38 11.58 3.76 6.45
N HIS A 39 10.82 2.68 6.60
CA HIS A 39 9.37 2.71 6.38
C HIS A 39 8.65 3.54 7.44
N ASN A 40 9.09 3.44 8.69
CA ASN A 40 8.56 4.22 9.80
C ASN A 40 8.82 5.72 9.62
N GLU A 41 10.02 6.12 9.18
CA GLU A 41 10.33 7.51 8.83
C GLU A 41 9.47 8.01 7.67
N PHE A 42 9.32 7.21 6.62
CA PHE A 42 8.50 7.57 5.47
C PHE A 42 7.02 7.75 5.84
N LYS A 43 6.47 6.86 6.68
CA LYS A 43 5.11 7.00 7.25
C LYS A 43 4.94 8.30 8.03
N LYS A 44 5.92 8.69 8.84
CA LYS A 44 5.89 9.97 9.59
C LYS A 44 5.87 11.15 8.62
N PHE A 45 6.79 11.16 7.65
CA PHE A 45 6.85 12.19 6.62
C PHE A 45 5.52 12.35 5.88
N LEU A 46 4.90 11.24 5.47
CA LEU A 46 3.59 11.27 4.79
C LEU A 46 2.48 11.83 5.67
N LYS A 47 2.40 11.43 6.95
CA LYS A 47 1.39 11.95 7.88
C LYS A 47 1.50 13.46 8.08
N GLU A 48 2.71 14.00 8.05
CA GLU A 48 2.96 15.42 8.30
C GLU A 48 2.85 16.27 7.02
N ASN A 49 3.21 15.72 5.86
CA ASN A 49 3.43 16.53 4.64
C ASN A 49 2.50 16.18 3.48
N ALA A 50 1.86 15.02 3.47
CA ALA A 50 1.00 14.62 2.36
C ALA A 50 -0.47 15.00 2.63
N PRO A 51 -1.19 15.56 1.64
CA PRO A 51 -2.61 15.88 1.76
C PRO A 51 -3.49 14.62 1.64
N VAL A 52 -3.21 13.59 2.43
CA VAL A 52 -3.94 12.32 2.43
C VAL A 52 -5.17 12.46 3.31
N THR A 53 -6.34 12.54 2.70
CA THR A 53 -7.64 12.64 3.40
C THR A 53 -8.20 11.28 3.80
N GLY A 54 -7.73 10.19 3.19
CA GLY A 54 -8.14 8.83 3.49
C GLY A 54 -7.09 7.81 3.05
N LEU A 55 -6.93 6.74 3.83
CA LEU A 55 -6.02 5.63 3.56
C LEU A 55 -6.74 4.31 3.80
N MET A 56 -6.62 3.38 2.86
CA MET A 56 -7.09 2.01 3.01
C MET A 56 -5.95 1.07 2.65
N THR A 57 -5.63 0.16 3.57
CA THR A 57 -4.61 -0.88 3.37
C THR A 57 -5.30 -2.24 3.34
N CYS A 58 -5.02 -3.03 2.30
CA CYS A 58 -5.49 -4.41 2.20
C CYS A 58 -4.28 -5.33 2.08
N ILE A 59 -4.22 -6.32 2.95
CA ILE A 59 -3.21 -7.38 2.94
C ILE A 59 -3.94 -8.67 2.56
N PHE A 60 -3.45 -9.34 1.53
CA PHE A 60 -4.03 -10.59 1.07
C PHE A 60 -2.95 -11.54 0.57
N THR A 61 -3.23 -12.84 0.70
CA THR A 61 -2.45 -13.89 0.05
C THR A 61 -3.20 -14.29 -1.23
N PRO A 62 -2.57 -14.20 -2.42
CA PRO A 62 -3.21 -14.62 -3.66
C PRO A 62 -3.62 -16.10 -3.61
N GLY A 63 -4.92 -16.39 -3.68
CA GLY A 63 -5.43 -17.77 -3.70
C GLY A 63 -5.57 -18.36 -5.10
N VAL A 64 -5.74 -17.51 -6.12
CA VAL A 64 -5.77 -17.89 -7.53
C VAL A 64 -5.05 -16.79 -8.30
N THR A 65 -4.00 -17.16 -9.03
CA THR A 65 -3.33 -16.27 -9.97
C THR A 65 -3.50 -16.85 -11.36
N PHE A 66 -4.26 -16.19 -12.22
CA PHE A 66 -4.14 -16.47 -13.65
C PHE A 66 -2.82 -15.86 -14.10
N ALA A 67 -1.80 -16.70 -14.27
CA ALA A 67 -0.62 -16.31 -15.02
C ALA A 67 -1.09 -16.05 -16.46
N MET A 68 -1.04 -14.80 -16.87
CA MET A 68 -1.15 -14.43 -18.27
C MET A 68 0.24 -14.52 -18.91
#